data_AF-A0A3B8W358-F1
#
_entry.id   AF-A0A3B8W358-F1
#
_cell.length_a   1.000
_cell.length_b   1.000
_cell.length_c   1.000
_cell.angle_alpha   90.00
_cell.angle_beta   90.00
_cell.angle_gamma   90.00
#
_symmetry.space_group_name_H-M   'P 1'
#
loop_
_entity.id
_entity.type
_entity.pdbx_description
1 polymer ?
#
loop_
_entity_poly.entity_id
_entity_poly.type
_entity_poly.pdbx_seq_one_letter_code
_entity_poly.pdbx_strand_id
1 'polypeptide(L)'
;MPGDLFWISGIEGFIMTLSAPFFAATFIFMGQFVAREYPKVGVWVTILGMIGICPLCVISGFRLFATVFVEHGIDPNIIWKAFNAESNYFLPFLILQLGTFASFILAGITILRMRNSPKWAGILVVLSIPILVTGQFFLFHTEIFWPLATGCWALGLVRLFLHSKKFKDNS
;
A
#
# COMPACT_ATOMS: atom_id res chain seq x y z
N MET A 1 30.09 -2.31 -14.63
CA MET A 1 30.14 -1.04 -13.86
C MET A 1 29.42 -1.26 -12.54
N PRO A 2 29.89 -0.70 -11.42
CA PRO A 2 29.18 -0.84 -10.14
C PRO A 2 27.87 -0.05 -10.24
N GLY A 3 26.79 -0.73 -10.61
CA GLY A 3 25.51 -0.07 -10.95
C GLY A 3 24.25 -0.82 -10.54
N ASP A 4 24.30 -2.15 -10.33
CA ASP A 4 23.07 -2.96 -10.28
C ASP A 4 22.71 -3.50 -8.89
N LEU A 5 23.03 -2.77 -7.82
CA LEU A 5 22.73 -3.19 -6.44
C LEU A 5 22.07 -2.13 -5.56
N PHE A 6 21.61 -1.01 -6.12
CA PHE A 6 20.91 0.03 -5.33
C PHE A 6 19.66 -0.50 -4.60
N TRP A 7 19.06 -1.60 -5.07
CA TRP A 7 17.84 -2.20 -4.49
C TRP A 7 18.11 -3.30 -3.44
N ILE A 8 19.37 -3.72 -3.30
CA ILE A 8 19.84 -4.70 -2.30
C ILE A 8 20.53 -3.94 -1.16
N SER A 9 20.06 -2.72 -0.89
CA SER A 9 20.27 -2.11 0.41
C SER A 9 19.49 -2.92 1.44
N GLY A 10 20.20 -3.58 2.37
CA GLY A 10 19.58 -4.35 3.44
C GLY A 10 18.56 -3.53 4.25
N ILE A 11 18.77 -2.22 4.35
CA ILE A 11 17.88 -1.28 5.05
C ILE A 11 16.58 -1.04 4.26
N GLU A 12 16.64 -0.84 2.94
CA GLU A 12 15.42 -0.61 2.14
C GLU A 12 14.57 -1.87 2.03
N GLY A 13 15.21 -3.04 1.83
CA GLY A 13 14.52 -4.33 1.86
C GLY A 13 13.85 -4.58 3.22
N PHE A 14 14.52 -4.25 4.32
CA PHE A 14 13.98 -4.34 5.67
C PHE A 14 12.81 -3.38 5.93
N ILE A 15 12.91 -2.13 5.48
CA ILE A 15 11.83 -1.14 5.59
C ILE A 15 10.60 -1.56 4.79
N MET A 16 10.77 -2.10 3.57
CA MET A 16 9.67 -2.66 2.78
C MET A 16 9.05 -3.93 3.42
N THR A 17 9.88 -4.76 4.06
CA THR A 17 9.40 -5.95 4.78
C THR A 17 8.57 -5.55 6.00
N LEU A 18 8.99 -4.52 6.74
CA LEU A 18 8.23 -3.97 7.85
C LEU A 18 6.96 -3.26 7.40
N SER A 19 6.95 -2.63 6.22
CA SER A 19 5.80 -1.87 5.74
C SER A 19 4.59 -2.75 5.39
N ALA A 20 4.80 -3.98 4.93
CA ALA A 20 3.71 -4.89 4.58
C ALA A 20 2.73 -5.17 5.76
N PRO A 21 3.20 -5.51 6.98
CA PRO A 21 2.36 -5.56 8.18
C PRO A 21 1.61 -4.26 8.49
N PHE A 22 2.25 -3.09 8.31
CA PHE A 22 1.60 -1.79 8.54
C PHE A 22 0.48 -1.51 7.53
N PHE A 23 0.70 -1.85 6.25
CA PHE A 23 -0.36 -1.78 5.24
C PHE A 23 -1.49 -2.76 5.55
N ALA A 24 -1.18 -3.99 6.00
CA ALA A 24 -2.21 -4.96 6.38
C ALA A 24 -3.08 -4.42 7.52
N ALA A 25 -2.45 -3.91 8.57
CA ALA A 25 -3.14 -3.25 9.68
C ALA A 25 -3.99 -2.06 9.21
N THR A 26 -3.48 -1.29 8.23
CA THR A 26 -4.19 -0.15 7.63
C THR A 26 -5.50 -0.59 6.97
N PHE A 27 -5.49 -1.60 6.10
CA PHE A 27 -6.70 -2.06 5.41
C PHE A 27 -7.66 -2.82 6.32
N ILE A 28 -7.14 -3.51 7.34
CA ILE A 28 -7.99 -4.11 8.38
C ILE A 28 -8.70 -3.00 9.17
N PHE A 29 -7.96 -2.00 9.66
CA PHE A 29 -8.53 -0.87 10.40
C PHE A 29 -9.55 -0.09 9.56
N MET A 30 -9.19 0.23 8.31
CA MET A 30 -10.05 0.99 7.42
C MET A 30 -11.32 0.19 7.06
N GLY A 31 -11.20 -1.12 6.81
CA GLY A 31 -12.34 -2.00 6.61
C GLY A 31 -13.25 -2.07 7.83
N GLN A 32 -12.69 -2.22 9.04
CA GLN A 32 -13.44 -2.19 10.29
C GLN A 32 -14.15 -0.84 10.52
N PHE A 33 -13.49 0.27 10.20
CA PHE A 33 -14.09 1.60 10.32
C PHE A 33 -15.29 1.74 9.39
N VAL A 34 -15.13 1.39 8.11
CA VAL A 34 -16.21 1.43 7.11
C VAL A 34 -17.34 0.48 7.49
N ALA A 35 -17.02 -0.69 8.04
CA ALA A 35 -18.00 -1.71 8.40
C ALA A 35 -19.01 -1.28 9.48
N ARG A 36 -18.75 -0.18 10.21
CA ARG A 36 -19.68 0.40 11.20
C ARG A 36 -21.00 0.83 10.58
N GLU A 37 -20.96 1.33 9.35
CA GLU A 37 -22.16 1.77 8.61
C GLU A 37 -22.38 0.91 7.35
N TYR A 38 -21.31 0.40 6.73
CA TYR A 38 -21.37 -0.35 5.47
C TYR A 38 -20.58 -1.67 5.56
N PRO A 39 -21.09 -2.71 6.25
CA PRO A 39 -20.36 -3.94 6.56
C PRO A 39 -19.83 -4.68 5.33
N LYS A 40 -20.63 -4.82 4.28
CA LYS A 40 -20.20 -5.47 3.03
C LYS A 40 -19.05 -4.73 2.36
N VAL A 41 -19.10 -3.39 2.38
CA VAL A 41 -18.04 -2.56 1.78
C VAL A 41 -16.76 -2.64 2.62
N GLY A 42 -16.88 -2.67 3.95
CA GLY A 42 -15.74 -2.86 4.85
C GLY A 42 -14.98 -4.18 4.58
N VAL A 43 -15.71 -5.28 4.34
CA VAL A 43 -15.10 -6.56 3.94
C VAL A 43 -14.34 -6.44 2.61
N TRP A 44 -14.96 -5.82 1.60
CA TRP A 44 -14.31 -5.61 0.30
C TRP A 44 -13.05 -4.74 0.40
N VAL A 45 -13.09 -3.67 1.20
CA VAL A 45 -11.92 -2.84 1.49
C VAL A 45 -10.77 -3.67 2.06
N THR A 46 -11.05 -4.53 3.05
CA THR A 46 -10.01 -5.41 3.61
C THR A 46 -9.51 -6.42 2.59
N ILE A 47 -10.38 -7.13 1.87
CA ILE A 47 -9.96 -8.15 0.88
C ILE A 47 -9.08 -7.53 -0.21
N LEU A 48 -9.53 -6.44 -0.83
CA LEU A 48 -8.80 -5.76 -1.90
C LEU A 48 -7.45 -5.22 -1.39
N GLY A 49 -7.44 -4.68 -0.17
CA GLY A 49 -6.23 -4.19 0.48
C GLY A 49 -5.22 -5.31 0.73
N MET A 50 -5.66 -6.45 1.26
CA MET A 50 -4.80 -7.60 1.52
C MET A 50 -4.24 -8.20 0.22
N ILE A 51 -5.07 -8.34 -0.82
CA ILE A 51 -4.63 -8.77 -2.16
C ILE A 51 -3.53 -7.85 -2.69
N GLY A 52 -3.69 -6.54 -2.49
CA GLY A 52 -2.73 -5.56 -2.95
C GLY A 52 -1.43 -5.45 -2.15
N ILE A 53 -1.39 -6.02 -0.95
CA ILE A 53 -0.15 -6.15 -0.17
C ILE A 53 0.65 -7.39 -0.57
N CYS A 54 0.02 -8.41 -1.18
CA CYS A 54 0.71 -9.64 -1.57
C CYS A 54 1.99 -9.39 -2.39
N PRO A 55 2.04 -8.47 -3.38
CA PRO A 55 3.27 -8.13 -4.09
C PRO A 55 4.35 -7.59 -3.17
N LEU A 56 4.01 -6.73 -2.20
CA LEU A 56 4.98 -6.19 -1.23
C LEU A 56 5.58 -7.30 -0.36
N CYS A 57 4.76 -8.25 0.09
CA CYS A 57 5.25 -9.41 0.84
C CYS A 57 6.20 -10.28 0.00
N VAL A 58 5.85 -10.53 -1.27
CA VAL A 58 6.67 -11.34 -2.18
C VAL A 58 8.00 -10.63 -2.47
N ILE A 59 7.98 -9.34 -2.83
CA ILE A 59 9.20 -8.55 -3.06
C ILE A 59 10.09 -8.55 -1.81
N SER A 60 9.50 -8.33 -0.64
CA SER A 60 10.20 -8.30 0.65
C SER A 60 10.87 -9.64 0.98
N GLY A 61 10.13 -10.74 0.83
CA GLY A 61 10.66 -12.09 1.05
C GLY A 61 11.78 -12.44 0.07
N PHE A 62 11.62 -12.13 -1.22
CA PHE A 62 12.67 -12.37 -2.20
C PHE A 62 13.90 -11.49 -1.99
N ARG A 63 13.76 -10.24 -1.52
CA ARG A 63 14.92 -9.40 -1.19
C ARG A 63 15.74 -10.00 -0.05
N LEU A 64 15.08 -10.46 1.02
CA LEU A 64 15.75 -11.14 2.12
C LEU A 64 16.46 -12.41 1.63
N PHE A 65 15.79 -13.18 0.77
CA PHE A 65 16.37 -14.40 0.18
C PHE A 65 17.57 -14.08 -0.72
N ALA A 66 17.44 -13.10 -1.62
CA ALA A 66 18.53 -12.66 -2.48
C ALA A 66 19.73 -12.18 -1.67
N THR A 67 19.53 -11.33 -0.64
CA THR A 67 20.64 -10.84 0.21
C THR A 67 21.43 -11.97 0.88
N VAL A 68 20.79 -13.09 1.24
CA VAL A 68 21.44 -14.21 1.93
C VAL A 68 22.11 -15.18 0.93
N PHE A 69 21.61 -15.25 -0.31
CA PHE A 69 21.99 -16.28 -1.27
C PHE A 69 22.65 -15.76 -2.55
N VAL A 70 23.00 -14.47 -2.65
CA VAL A 70 23.81 -13.92 -3.76
C VAL A 70 25.13 -14.70 -3.91
N GLU A 71 25.75 -15.09 -2.79
CA GLU A 71 26.97 -15.92 -2.78
C GLU A 71 26.77 -17.36 -3.29
N HIS A 72 25.52 -17.78 -3.51
CA HIS A 72 25.16 -19.10 -4.05
C HIS A 72 24.65 -19.02 -5.49
N GLY A 73 24.90 -17.90 -6.19
CA GLY A 73 24.63 -17.77 -7.63
C GLY A 73 23.18 -17.47 -7.99
N ILE A 74 22.33 -17.08 -7.02
CA ILE A 74 20.98 -16.60 -7.32
C ILE A 74 21.07 -15.22 -7.98
N ASP A 75 20.50 -15.10 -9.19
CA ASP A 75 20.41 -13.83 -9.92
C ASP A 75 19.59 -12.81 -9.13
N PRO A 76 20.20 -11.71 -8.63
CA PRO A 76 19.49 -10.69 -7.87
C PRO A 76 18.41 -9.96 -8.69
N ASN A 77 18.48 -10.03 -10.03
CA ASN A 77 17.53 -9.38 -10.93
C ASN A 77 16.32 -10.25 -11.28
N ILE A 78 16.16 -11.43 -10.67
CA ILE A 78 15.04 -12.34 -10.99
C ILE A 78 13.67 -11.72 -10.71
N ILE A 79 13.57 -10.89 -9.66
CA ILE A 79 12.34 -10.14 -9.35
C ILE A 79 12.08 -9.07 -10.42
N TRP A 80 13.13 -8.35 -10.86
CA TRP A 80 12.98 -7.33 -11.90
C TRP A 80 12.47 -7.94 -13.22
N LYS A 81 12.99 -9.12 -13.56
CA LYS A 81 12.48 -9.91 -14.68
C LYS A 81 11.01 -10.26 -14.49
N ALA A 82 10.56 -10.56 -13.27
CA ALA A 82 9.14 -10.83 -12.99
C ALA A 82 8.23 -9.61 -13.17
N PHE A 83 8.73 -8.38 -12.95
CA PHE A 83 8.04 -7.10 -13.18
C PHE A 83 8.20 -6.55 -14.59
N ASN A 84 8.99 -7.17 -15.45
CA ASN A 84 9.10 -6.77 -16.85
C ASN A 84 7.82 -7.10 -17.61
N ALA A 85 7.36 -6.23 -18.51
CA ALA A 85 6.13 -6.42 -19.28
C ALA A 85 6.12 -7.71 -20.12
N GLU A 86 7.31 -8.23 -20.46
CA GLU A 86 7.50 -9.49 -21.18
C GLU A 86 7.37 -10.75 -20.29
N SER A 87 7.22 -10.58 -18.98
CA SER A 87 7.05 -11.68 -18.03
C SER A 87 5.60 -12.13 -17.92
N ASN A 88 5.40 -13.45 -17.92
CA ASN A 88 4.09 -14.06 -17.62
C ASN A 88 3.55 -13.67 -16.22
N TYR A 89 4.42 -13.21 -15.32
CA TYR A 89 4.05 -12.75 -13.98
C TYR A 89 3.64 -11.27 -13.91
N PHE A 90 3.90 -10.49 -14.95
CA PHE A 90 3.60 -9.06 -14.98
C PHE A 90 2.12 -8.76 -14.74
N LEU A 91 1.24 -9.42 -15.50
CA LEU A 91 -0.20 -9.20 -15.42
C LEU A 91 -0.77 -9.59 -14.03
N PRO A 92 -0.44 -10.77 -13.45
CA PRO A 92 -0.78 -11.08 -12.07
C PRO A 92 -0.32 -10.02 -11.06
N PHE A 93 0.94 -9.58 -11.11
CA PHE A 93 1.45 -8.56 -10.19
C PHE A 93 0.73 -7.21 -10.34
N LEU A 94 0.43 -6.81 -11.58
CA LEU A 94 -0.34 -5.61 -11.85
C LEU A 94 -1.76 -5.69 -11.25
N ILE A 95 -2.46 -6.81 -11.44
CA ILE A 95 -3.80 -7.03 -10.88
C ILE A 95 -3.78 -6.94 -9.35
N LEU A 96 -2.78 -7.55 -8.72
CA LEU A 96 -2.61 -7.47 -7.27
C LEU A 96 -2.43 -6.00 -6.84
N GLN A 97 -1.52 -5.26 -7.47
CA GLN A 97 -1.25 -3.85 -7.13
C GLN A 97 -2.47 -2.94 -7.30
N LEU A 98 -3.32 -3.20 -8.30
CA LEU A 98 -4.59 -2.50 -8.49
C LEU A 98 -5.57 -2.72 -7.31
N GLY A 99 -5.47 -3.85 -6.61
CA GLY A 99 -6.24 -4.13 -5.40
C GLY A 99 -6.00 -3.09 -4.29
N THR A 100 -4.74 -2.67 -4.09
CA THR A 100 -4.37 -1.62 -3.13
C THR A 100 -5.07 -0.30 -3.46
N PHE A 101 -5.02 0.11 -4.73
CA PHE A 101 -5.63 1.37 -5.18
C PHE A 101 -7.15 1.32 -5.09
N ALA A 102 -7.76 0.21 -5.50
CA ALA A 102 -9.19 -0.01 -5.41
C ALA A 102 -9.67 0.06 -3.95
N SER A 103 -8.92 -0.52 -3.02
CA SER A 103 -9.24 -0.49 -1.59
C SER A 103 -9.25 0.93 -1.02
N PHE A 104 -8.21 1.73 -1.27
CA PHE A 104 -8.15 3.11 -0.79
C PHE A 104 -9.25 3.99 -1.41
N ILE A 105 -9.50 3.88 -2.71
CA ILE A 105 -10.57 4.64 -3.37
C ILE A 105 -11.94 4.25 -2.80
N LEU A 106 -12.22 2.94 -2.70
CA LEU A 106 -13.49 2.43 -2.19
C LEU A 106 -13.71 2.86 -0.74
N ALA A 107 -12.70 2.76 0.11
CA ALA A 107 -12.79 3.18 1.48
C ALA A 107 -12.97 4.69 1.61
N GLY A 108 -12.18 5.48 0.88
CA GLY A 108 -12.24 6.94 0.90
C GLY A 108 -13.61 7.47 0.47
N ILE A 109 -14.16 6.96 -0.65
CA ILE A 109 -15.52 7.30 -1.10
C ILE A 109 -16.56 6.90 -0.05
N THR A 110 -16.40 5.73 0.57
CA THR A 110 -17.38 5.28 1.56
C THR A 110 -17.33 6.13 2.83
N ILE A 111 -16.14 6.49 3.30
CA ILE A 111 -15.94 7.44 4.41
C ILE A 111 -16.62 8.77 4.08
N LEU A 112 -16.52 9.27 2.84
CA LEU A 112 -17.22 10.48 2.42
C LEU A 112 -18.75 10.35 2.46
N ARG A 113 -19.30 9.14 2.41
CA ARG A 113 -20.75 8.88 2.50
C ARG A 113 -21.24 8.57 3.92
N MET A 114 -20.37 8.13 4.83
CA MET A 114 -20.75 7.80 6.22
C MET A 114 -21.27 9.01 7.00
N ARG A 115 -22.33 8.88 7.79
CA ARG A 115 -22.96 10.06 8.43
C ARG A 115 -22.04 10.74 9.44
N ASN A 116 -21.39 9.95 10.30
CA ASN A 116 -20.54 10.44 11.38
C ASN A 116 -19.07 10.06 11.13
N SER A 117 -18.48 10.66 10.10
CA SER A 117 -17.07 10.46 9.76
C SER A 117 -16.38 11.78 9.40
N PRO A 118 -15.07 11.90 9.66
CA PRO A 118 -14.30 13.07 9.24
C PRO A 118 -14.10 13.05 7.72
N LYS A 119 -14.91 13.82 6.99
CA LYS A 119 -14.91 13.86 5.51
C LYS A 119 -13.54 14.15 4.90
N TRP A 120 -12.81 15.10 5.49
CA TRP A 120 -11.45 15.43 5.07
C TRP A 120 -10.50 14.24 5.12
N ALA A 121 -10.68 13.28 6.05
CA ALA A 121 -9.88 12.06 6.05
C ALA A 121 -10.19 11.16 4.85
N GLY A 122 -11.47 11.07 4.45
CA GLY A 122 -11.87 10.39 3.21
C GLY A 122 -11.26 11.04 1.97
N ILE A 123 -11.23 12.38 1.90
CA ILE A 123 -10.59 13.13 0.80
C ILE A 123 -9.09 12.80 0.73
N LEU A 124 -8.38 12.88 1.86
CA LEU A 124 -6.96 12.58 1.92
C LEU A 124 -6.65 11.14 1.48
N VAL A 125 -7.48 10.19 1.90
CA VAL A 125 -7.36 8.79 1.49
C VAL A 125 -7.58 8.60 -0.01
N VAL A 126 -8.55 9.29 -0.63
CA VAL A 126 -8.73 9.21 -2.10
C VAL A 126 -7.60 9.91 -2.85
N LEU A 127 -7.23 11.13 -2.46
CA LEU A 127 -6.24 11.96 -3.17
C LEU A 127 -4.83 11.35 -3.17
N SER A 128 -4.50 10.56 -2.16
CA SER A 128 -3.25 9.81 -2.11
C SER A 128 -2.98 8.97 -3.37
N ILE A 129 -4.02 8.44 -4.03
CA ILE A 129 -3.88 7.54 -5.18
C ILE A 129 -3.51 8.31 -6.44
N PRO A 130 -4.22 9.38 -6.86
CA PRO A 130 -3.74 10.26 -7.93
C PRO A 130 -2.32 10.79 -7.70
N ILE A 131 -1.97 11.14 -6.45
CA ILE A 131 -0.62 11.63 -6.11
C ILE A 131 0.43 10.53 -6.36
N LEU A 132 0.18 9.29 -5.92
CA LEU A 132 1.05 8.15 -6.18
C LEU A 132 1.16 7.78 -7.66
N VAL A 133 0.03 7.76 -8.36
CA VAL A 133 -0.01 7.49 -9.81
C VAL A 133 0.77 8.55 -10.56
N THR A 134 0.67 9.82 -10.14
CA THR A 134 1.44 10.94 -10.74
C THR A 134 2.94 10.72 -10.58
N GLY A 135 3.41 10.39 -9.36
CA GLY A 135 4.82 10.09 -9.12
C GLY A 135 5.33 8.85 -9.85
N GLN A 136 4.49 7.81 -9.98
CA GLN A 136 4.94 6.52 -10.51
C GLN A 136 4.84 6.40 -12.03
N PHE A 137 3.78 6.91 -12.66
CA PHE A 137 3.55 6.74 -14.11
C PHE A 137 4.09 7.89 -14.95
N PHE A 138 4.21 9.09 -14.39
CA PHE A 138 4.74 10.22 -15.14
C PHE A 138 6.21 10.51 -14.82
N LEU A 139 6.85 9.69 -13.97
CA LEU A 139 8.25 9.83 -13.52
C LEU A 139 8.61 11.25 -13.03
N PHE A 140 7.60 12.05 -12.65
CA PHE A 140 7.81 13.38 -12.11
C PHE A 140 8.13 13.27 -10.64
N HIS A 141 9.32 13.74 -10.27
CA HIS A 141 9.69 14.03 -8.89
C HIS A 141 9.19 12.98 -7.89
N THR A 142 9.49 11.70 -8.13
CA THR A 142 9.05 10.58 -7.30
C THR A 142 9.40 10.84 -5.82
N GLU A 143 10.54 11.49 -5.57
CA GLU A 143 11.01 11.97 -4.28
C GLU A 143 10.10 12.98 -3.57
N ILE A 144 9.18 13.63 -4.29
CA ILE A 144 8.18 14.56 -3.75
C ILE A 144 6.81 13.89 -3.65
N PHE A 145 6.36 13.23 -4.71
CA PHE A 145 5.00 12.69 -4.78
C PHE A 145 4.81 11.46 -3.87
N TRP A 146 5.83 10.62 -3.68
CA TRP A 146 5.73 9.48 -2.76
C TRP A 146 5.58 9.91 -1.29
N PRO A 147 6.44 10.80 -0.74
CA PRO A 147 6.22 11.33 0.60
C PRO A 147 4.89 12.06 0.76
N LEU A 148 4.45 12.80 -0.28
CA LEU A 148 3.18 13.52 -0.24
C LEU A 148 1.99 12.55 -0.13
N ALA A 149 1.95 11.51 -0.97
CA ALA A 149 0.89 10.51 -0.91
C ALA A 149 0.89 9.76 0.44
N THR A 150 2.07 9.42 0.94
CA THR A 150 2.25 8.79 2.25
C THR A 150 1.79 9.70 3.39
N GLY A 151 2.07 11.01 3.29
CA GLY A 151 1.58 12.02 4.23
C GLY A 151 0.05 12.12 4.23
N CYS A 152 -0.58 12.11 3.05
CA CYS A 152 -2.04 12.06 2.93
C CYS A 152 -2.63 10.81 3.60
N TRP A 153 -2.03 9.64 3.38
CA TRP A 153 -2.44 8.41 4.06
C TRP A 153 -2.31 8.52 5.58
N ALA A 154 -1.13 8.89 6.08
CA ALA A 154 -0.86 8.94 7.51
C ALA A 154 -1.82 9.91 8.22
N LEU A 155 -1.99 11.12 7.69
CA LEU A 155 -2.89 12.12 8.26
C LEU A 155 -4.36 11.68 8.20
N GLY A 156 -4.78 11.08 7.09
CA GLY A 156 -6.13 10.53 6.94
C GLY A 156 -6.41 9.43 7.97
N LEU A 157 -5.51 8.45 8.09
CA LEU A 157 -5.64 7.30 8.99
C LEU A 157 -5.58 7.70 10.46
N VAL A 158 -4.65 8.57 10.85
CA VAL A 158 -4.56 9.11 12.22
C VAL A 158 -5.86 9.81 12.59
N ARG A 159 -6.44 10.60 11.68
CA ARG A 159 -7.71 11.28 11.94
C ARG A 159 -8.87 10.30 12.12
N LEU A 160 -8.95 9.25 11.31
CA LEU A 160 -9.95 8.19 11.45
C LEU A 160 -9.79 7.45 12.79
N PHE A 161 -8.55 7.18 13.20
CA PHE A 161 -8.24 6.53 14.46
C PHE A 161 -8.68 7.36 15.67
N LEU A 162 -8.31 8.66 15.70
CA LEU A 162 -8.71 9.57 16.76
C LEU A 162 -10.24 9.72 16.84
N HIS A 163 -10.91 9.81 15.69
CA HIS A 163 -12.36 9.84 15.63
C HIS A 163 -12.99 8.56 16.18
N SER A 164 -12.45 7.40 15.78
CA SER A 164 -12.88 6.09 16.24
C SER A 164 -12.78 5.96 17.76
N LYS A 165 -11.66 6.38 18.35
CA LYS A 165 -11.43 6.35 19.79
C LYS A 165 -12.45 7.22 20.53
N LYS A 166 -12.63 8.47 20.09
CA LYS A 166 -13.62 9.39 20.66
C LYS A 166 -15.04 8.83 20.59
N PHE A 167 -15.40 8.14 19.51
CA PHE A 167 -16.73 7.53 19.40
C PHE A 167 -16.94 6.39 20.41
N LYS A 168 -15.90 5.57 20.64
CA LYS A 168 -15.94 4.46 21.61
C LYS A 168 -16.00 4.94 23.06
N ASP A 169 -15.36 6.06 23.38
CA ASP A 169 -15.33 6.61 24.75
C ASP A 169 -16.67 7.31 25.13
N ASN A 170 -17.54 7.59 24.16
CA ASN A 170 -18.83 8.29 24.36
C ASN A 170 -20.08 7.40 24.15
N SER A 171 -19.91 6.10 23.92
CA SER A 171 -20.98 5.11 23.70
C SER A 171 -21.08 4.16 24.88
#